data_AF-A0AAJ4DKK7-F1
#
_entry.id   AF-A0AAJ4DKK7-F1
#
_cell.length_a   1.000
_cell.length_b   1.000
_cell.length_c   1.000
_cell.angle_alpha   90.00
_cell.angle_beta   90.00
_cell.angle_gamma   90.00
#
_symmetry.space_group_name_H-M   'P 1'
#
loop_
_entity.id
_entity.type
_entity.pdbx_description
1 polymer ?
#
loop_
_entity_poly.entity_id
_entity_poly.type
_entity_poly.pdbx_seq_one_letter_code
_entity_poly.pdbx_strand_id
1 'polypeptide(L)'
;MHPASSVLELAVFTVKPHARADMPMLRERLRAAIAQFPGLIDYQPFSPMDGDDRFVDIAHWQDLASAQAAAQAFAGGDARFAPYMAAIDELQLMQHFLPG
;
A
#
# COMPACT_ATOMS: atom_id res chain seq x y z
N MET A 1 -26.29 13.38 3.13
CA MET A 1 -25.21 13.28 2.13
C MET A 1 -23.95 13.83 2.78
N HIS A 2 -23.03 12.97 3.23
CA HIS A 2 -21.69 13.44 3.57
C HIS A 2 -20.97 13.69 2.24
N PRO A 3 -20.35 14.87 2.02
CA PRO A 3 -19.51 15.07 0.83
C PRO A 3 -18.43 14.00 0.85
N ALA A 4 -18.13 13.41 -0.31
CA ALA A 4 -17.23 12.26 -0.45
C ALA A 4 -15.89 12.52 0.24
N SER A 5 -15.73 11.95 1.43
CA SER A 5 -14.58 12.09 2.32
C SER A 5 -13.48 11.09 1.99
N SER A 6 -13.47 10.55 0.77
CA SER A 6 -12.50 9.55 0.36
C SER A 6 -11.11 10.15 0.31
N VAL A 7 -10.11 9.35 0.61
CA VAL A 7 -8.70 9.75 0.56
C VAL A 7 -7.91 8.81 -0.34
N LEU A 8 -6.85 9.33 -0.93
CA LEU A 8 -5.84 8.57 -1.66
C LEU A 8 -4.65 8.36 -0.73
N GLU A 9 -4.25 7.12 -0.51
CA GLU A 9 -2.98 6.76 0.09
C GLU A 9 -1.97 6.47 -1.02
N LEU A 10 -0.81 7.12 -0.97
CA LEU A 10 0.32 6.90 -1.87
C LEU A 10 1.49 6.34 -1.07
N ALA A 11 1.89 5.11 -1.40
CA ALA A 11 3.10 4.49 -0.89
C ALA A 11 4.16 4.40 -2.00
N VAL A 12 5.36 4.92 -1.73
CA VAL A 12 6.52 4.82 -2.62
C VAL A 12 7.64 4.17 -1.84
N PHE A 13 8.22 3.10 -2.38
CA PHE A 13 9.20 2.29 -1.68
C PHE A 13 10.15 1.60 -2.65
N THR A 14 11.33 1.23 -2.17
CA THR A 14 12.26 0.38 -2.89
C THR A 14 12.13 -1.06 -2.45
N VAL A 15 12.36 -1.99 -3.37
CA VAL A 15 12.29 -3.44 -3.11
C VAL A 15 13.68 -4.06 -3.19
N LYS A 16 13.97 -4.96 -2.25
CA LYS A 16 15.23 -5.70 -2.23
C LYS A 16 15.45 -6.47 -3.53
N PRO A 17 16.66 -6.51 -4.10
CA PRO A 17 16.91 -7.12 -5.41
C PRO A 17 16.37 -8.54 -5.58
N HIS A 18 16.49 -9.38 -4.56
CA HIS A 18 16.06 -10.78 -4.59
C HIS A 18 14.54 -10.96 -4.52
N ALA A 19 13.78 -9.95 -4.08
CA ALA A 19 12.33 -10.03 -3.91
C ALA A 19 11.54 -9.44 -5.10
N ARG A 20 12.22 -8.78 -6.05
CA ARG A 20 11.56 -8.08 -7.18
C ARG A 20 10.70 -9.02 -8.03
N ALA A 21 11.18 -10.23 -8.29
CA ALA A 21 10.45 -11.23 -9.07
C ALA A 21 9.15 -11.70 -8.37
N ASP A 22 9.12 -11.64 -7.04
CA ASP A 22 7.99 -12.08 -6.23
C ASP A 22 6.94 -10.98 -6.00
N MET A 23 7.24 -9.73 -6.34
CA MET A 23 6.36 -8.57 -6.09
C MET A 23 4.93 -8.74 -6.61
N PRO A 24 4.68 -9.33 -7.81
CA PRO A 24 3.30 -9.60 -8.25
C PRO A 24 2.52 -10.47 -7.25
N MET A 25 3.12 -11.59 -6.79
CA MET A 25 2.50 -12.47 -5.81
C MET A 25 2.36 -11.78 -4.43
N LEU A 26 3.39 -11.06 -3.99
CA LEU A 26 3.36 -10.34 -2.71
C LEU A 26 2.26 -9.28 -2.68
N ARG A 27 2.02 -8.58 -3.80
CA ARG A 27 0.95 -7.60 -3.94
C ARG A 27 -0.44 -8.22 -3.96
N GLU A 28 -0.61 -9.41 -4.53
CA GLU A 28 -1.89 -10.14 -4.41
C GLU A 28 -2.21 -10.49 -2.95
N ARG A 29 -1.19 -10.89 -2.18
CA ARG A 29 -1.36 -11.13 -0.73
C ARG A 29 -1.62 -9.83 0.03
N LEU A 30 -0.92 -8.75 -0.31
CA LEU A 30 -1.17 -7.43 0.26
C LEU A 30 -2.61 -6.98 -0.01
N ARG A 31 -3.08 -7.07 -1.26
CA ARG A 31 -4.46 -6.76 -1.66
C ARG A 31 -5.46 -7.52 -0.80
N ALA A 32 -5.26 -8.82 -0.60
CA ALA A 32 -6.13 -9.63 0.27
C ALA A 32 -6.06 -9.22 1.76
N ALA A 33 -4.92 -8.72 2.24
CA ALA A 33 -4.76 -8.23 3.60
C ALA A 33 -5.44 -6.87 3.80
N ILE A 34 -5.21 -5.90 2.91
CA ILE A 34 -5.80 -4.55 3.02
C ILE A 34 -7.31 -4.57 2.77
N ALA A 35 -7.83 -5.51 1.96
CA ALA A 35 -9.28 -5.67 1.75
C ALA A 35 -10.05 -6.11 3.01
N GLN A 36 -9.35 -6.55 4.06
CA GLN A 36 -9.96 -6.86 5.36
C GLN A 36 -10.18 -5.62 6.22
N PHE A 37 -9.57 -4.48 5.85
CA PHE A 37 -9.79 -3.21 6.54
C PHE A 37 -11.06 -2.56 5.97
N PRO A 38 -11.89 -1.95 6.84
CA PRO A 38 -13.08 -1.27 6.37
C PRO A 38 -12.70 -0.10 5.45
N GLY A 39 -13.59 0.25 4.53
CA GLY A 39 -13.46 1.47 3.74
C GLY A 39 -12.50 1.41 2.55
N LEU A 40 -11.85 0.27 2.25
CA LEU A 40 -11.08 0.16 0.99
C LEU A 40 -12.03 0.25 -0.21
N ILE A 41 -11.77 1.20 -1.10
CA ILE A 41 -12.50 1.39 -2.36
C ILE A 41 -11.77 0.67 -3.50
N ASP A 42 -10.46 0.92 -3.63
CA ASP A 42 -9.62 0.33 -4.67
C ASP A 42 -8.16 0.27 -4.23
N TYR A 43 -7.39 -0.62 -4.85
CA TYR A 43 -5.95 -0.73 -4.70
C TYR A 43 -5.31 -0.98 -6.07
N GLN A 44 -4.39 -0.10 -6.44
CA GLN A 44 -3.69 -0.12 -7.71
C GLN A 44 -2.18 -0.06 -7.50
N PRO A 45 -1.47 -1.18 -7.72
CA PRO A 45 -0.02 -1.21 -7.72
C PRO A 45 0.57 -0.82 -9.08
N PHE A 46 1.73 -0.17 -9.05
CA PHE A 46 2.54 0.18 -10.21
C PHE A 46 3.97 -0.35 -10.02
N SER A 47 4.45 -1.10 -11.01
CA SER A 47 5.83 -1.58 -11.04
C SER A 47 6.72 -0.58 -11.78
N PRO A 48 8.02 -0.51 -11.43
CA PRO A 48 8.97 0.29 -12.18
C PRO A 48 9.05 -0.18 -13.63
N MET A 49 9.31 0.77 -14.53
CA MET A 49 9.82 0.47 -15.86
C MET A 49 11.34 0.34 -15.77
N ASP A 50 11.91 -0.63 -16.49
CA ASP A 50 13.35 -0.78 -16.74
C ASP A 50 14.29 -0.72 -15.51
N GLY A 51 14.46 -1.85 -14.82
CA GLY A 51 15.59 -2.07 -13.89
C GLY A 51 15.64 -1.20 -12.62
N ASP A 52 14.73 -0.22 -12.46
CA ASP A 52 14.51 0.54 -11.23
C ASP A 52 13.91 -0.39 -10.15
N ASP A 53 14.14 -0.02 -8.89
CA ASP A 53 13.75 -0.76 -7.69
C ASP A 53 12.59 -0.09 -6.98
N ARG A 54 12.16 1.06 -7.47
CA ARG A 54 11.10 1.86 -6.88
C ARG A 54 9.73 1.43 -7.38
N PHE A 55 8.91 1.00 -6.44
CA PHE A 55 7.53 0.59 -6.63
C PHE A 55 6.61 1.65 -6.04
N VAL A 56 5.41 1.74 -6.62
CA VAL A 56 4.37 2.64 -6.15
C VAL A 56 3.10 1.84 -5.93
N ASP A 57 2.49 2.01 -4.78
CA ASP A 57 1.20 1.43 -4.44
C ASP A 57 0.22 2.56 -4.11
N ILE A 58 -0.95 2.54 -4.73
CA ILE A 58 -2.02 3.50 -4.49
C ILE A 58 -3.22 2.76 -3.91
N ALA A 59 -3.75 3.25 -2.79
CA ALA A 59 -4.98 2.75 -2.21
C ALA A 59 -5.99 3.89 -2.05
N HIS A 60 -7.22 3.67 -2.49
CA HIS A 60 -8.32 4.59 -2.28
C HIS A 60 -9.17 4.11 -1.13
N TRP A 61 -9.43 5.02 -0.19
CA TRP A 61 -10.18 4.73 1.03
C TRP A 61 -11.39 5.65 1.13
N GLN A 62 -12.44 5.17 1.78
CA GLN A 62 -13.68 5.91 2.02
C GLN A 62 -13.49 7.10 2.96
N ASP A 63 -12.52 7.02 3.86
CA ASP A 63 -12.14 8.07 4.79
C ASP A 63 -10.70 7.90 5.30
N LEU A 64 -10.17 8.97 5.91
CA LEU A 64 -8.83 9.00 6.49
C LEU A 64 -8.65 7.99 7.63
N ALA A 65 -9.69 7.77 8.44
CA ALA A 65 -9.61 6.87 9.59
C ALA A 65 -9.36 5.41 9.13
N SER A 66 -10.03 4.99 8.07
CA SER A 66 -9.85 3.69 7.42
C SER A 66 -8.44 3.51 6.87
N ALA A 67 -7.93 4.52 6.15
CA ALA A 67 -6.56 4.50 5.63
C ALA A 67 -5.51 4.43 6.76
N GLN A 68 -5.68 5.25 7.80
CA GLN A 68 -4.78 5.25 8.95
C GLN A 68 -4.79 3.93 9.72
N ALA A 69 -5.92 3.24 9.82
CA ALA A 69 -5.98 1.93 10.46
C ALA A 69 -5.12 0.89 9.72
N ALA A 70 -5.17 0.86 8.39
CA ALA A 70 -4.32 0.00 7.57
C ALA A 70 -2.83 0.38 7.70
N ALA A 71 -2.52 1.68 7.60
CA ALA A 71 -1.16 2.19 7.72
C ALA A 71 -0.53 1.90 9.10
N GLN A 72 -1.30 2.06 10.18
CA GLN A 72 -0.85 1.77 11.54
C GLN A 72 -0.64 0.27 11.76
N ALA A 73 -1.51 -0.59 11.22
CA ALA A 73 -1.31 -2.04 11.29
C ALA A 73 -0.05 -2.47 10.52
N PHE A 74 0.20 -1.89 9.36
CA PHE A 74 1.43 -2.09 8.60
C PHE A 74 2.67 -1.64 9.38
N ALA A 75 2.69 -0.40 9.88
CA ALA A 75 3.79 0.15 10.67
C ALA A 75 4.01 -0.59 11.99
N GLY A 76 2.94 -1.13 12.58
CA GLY A 76 2.95 -1.94 13.79
C GLY A 76 3.45 -3.37 13.60
N GLY A 77 3.74 -3.79 12.36
CA GLY A 77 4.25 -5.13 12.07
C GLY A 77 3.18 -6.23 12.13
N ASP A 78 1.94 -5.93 11.77
CA ASP A 78 0.89 -6.93 11.66
C ASP A 78 1.34 -8.08 10.74
N ALA A 79 1.22 -9.31 11.24
CA ALA A 79 1.73 -10.52 10.59
C ALA A 79 1.18 -10.74 9.18
N ARG A 80 -0.01 -10.19 8.86
CA ARG A 80 -0.60 -10.24 7.51
C ARG A 80 0.27 -9.55 6.46
N PHE A 81 1.04 -8.53 6.86
CA PHE A 81 1.94 -7.79 5.97
C PHE A 81 3.37 -8.31 5.96
N ALA A 82 3.74 -9.23 6.88
CA ALA A 82 5.12 -9.64 7.09
C ALA A 82 5.87 -10.08 5.81
N PRO A 83 5.30 -10.89 4.89
CA PRO A 83 5.99 -11.25 3.65
C PRO A 83 6.28 -10.05 2.75
N TYR A 84 5.37 -9.09 2.68
CA TYR A 84 5.51 -7.89 1.87
C TYR A 84 6.48 -6.89 2.53
N MET A 85 6.37 -6.66 3.83
CA MET A 85 7.32 -5.85 4.60
C MET A 85 8.76 -6.37 4.50
N ALA A 86 8.94 -7.69 4.49
CA ALA A 86 10.26 -8.31 4.35
C ALA A 86 10.91 -8.03 2.99
N ALA A 87 10.11 -7.82 1.93
CA ALA A 87 10.58 -7.53 0.59
C ALA A 87 11.00 -6.06 0.39
N ILE A 88 10.45 -5.15 1.18
CA ILE A 88 10.78 -3.72 1.14
C ILE A 88 12.20 -3.50 1.68
N ASP A 89 12.97 -2.70 0.97
CA ASP A 89 14.28 -2.21 1.41
C ASP A 89 14.12 -0.88 2.16
N GLU A 90 13.49 0.11 1.52
CA GLU A 90 13.20 1.43 2.10
C GLU A 90 11.78 1.89 1.75
N LEU A 91 11.02 2.34 2.75
CA LEU A 91 9.76 3.07 2.54
C LEU A 91 10.07 4.57 2.44
N GLN A 92 9.95 5.12 1.23
CA GLN A 92 10.31 6.51 0.93
C GLN A 92 9.15 7.48 1.22
N LEU A 93 7.92 7.02 0.99
CA LEU A 93 6.71 7.82 1.18
C LEU A 93 5.56 6.91 1.60
N MET A 94 4.76 7.37 2.57
CA MET A 94 3.41 6.88 2.84
C MET A 94 2.59 8.07 3.33
N GLN A 95 1.72 8.61 2.46
CA GLN A 95 0.97 9.84 2.72
C GLN A 95 -0.47 9.74 2.23
N HIS A 96 -1.35 10.52 2.85
CA HIS A 96 -2.78 10.59 2.52
C HIS A 96 -3.11 11.94 1.87
N PHE A 97 -3.91 11.91 0.81
CA PHE A 97 -4.32 13.08 0.03
C PHE A 97 -5.85 13.13 -0.11
N LEU A 98 -6.41 14.34 -0.08
CA LEU A 98 -7.80 14.57 -0.47
C LEU A 98 -7.90 14.68 -2.00
N PRO A 99 -9.03 14.27 -2.60
CA PRO A 99 -9.36 14.60 -3.98
C PRO A 99 -9.37 16.12 -4.20
N GLY A 100 -8.84 16.56 -5.34
CA GLY A 100 -8.82 17.97 -5.77
C GLY A 100 -10.00 18.36 -6.64
#